data_AF-A0A6S7C5H1-F1
#
_entry.id   AF-A0A6S7C5H1-F1
#
_cell.length_a   1.000
_cell.length_b   1.000
_cell.length_c   1.000
_cell.angle_alpha   90.00
_cell.angle_beta   90.00
_cell.angle_gamma   90.00
#
_symmetry.space_group_name_H-M   'P 1'
#
loop_
_entity.id
_entity.type
_entity.pdbx_description
1 polymer ?
#
loop_
_entity_poly.entity_id
_entity_poly.type
_entity_poly.pdbx_seq_one_letter_code
_entity_poly.pdbx_strand_id
1 'polypeptide(L)' 'MAMFEIEHYVTADTGTDLYVAWLKSLRDNRARVAIIRRVFRIEQGNFGDHKPCRAGVWELRIDVGPG' A
#
# COMPACT_ATOMS: atom_id res chain seq x y z
N MET A 1 -18.36 -7.79 7.96
CA MET A 1 -17.22 -6.88 7.71
C MET A 1 -17.05 -6.78 6.22
N ALA A 2 -16.87 -5.58 5.66
CA ALA A 2 -16.72 -5.44 4.21
C ALA A 2 -15.34 -5.96 3.78
N MET A 3 -15.32 -6.86 2.80
CA MET A 3 -14.10 -7.32 2.16
C MET A 3 -13.82 -6.39 0.99
N PHE A 4 -12.66 -5.74 1.00
CA PHE A 4 -12.22 -4.88 -0.09
C PHE A 4 -11.36 -5.69 -1.04
N GLU A 5 -11.57 -5.50 -2.34
CA GLU A 5 -10.68 -6.02 -3.37
C GLU A 5 -9.55 -5.03 -3.62
N ILE A 6 -8.32 -5.53 -3.72
CA ILE A 6 -7.14 -4.72 -4.01
C ILE A 6 -6.77 -4.92 -5.47
N GLU A 7 -6.88 -3.83 -6.23
CA GLU A 7 -6.40 -3.77 -7.61
C GLU A 7 -5.15 -2.90 -7.68
N HIS A 8 -4.14 -3.39 -8.38
CA HIS A 8 -2.94 -2.61 -8.66
C HIS A 8 -3.06 -1.94 -10.02
N TYR A 9 -2.72 -0.65 -10.04
CA TYR A 9 -2.55 0.05 -11.31
C TYR A 9 -1.32 -0.50 -12.04
N VAL A 10 -1.55 -0.91 -13.28
CA VAL A 10 -0.53 -1.40 -14.19
C VAL A 10 -0.36 -0.38 -15.32
N THR A 11 0.88 0.01 -15.62
CA THR A 11 1.12 0.99 -16.68
C THR A 11 0.77 0.42 -18.05
N ALA A 12 0.13 1.24 -18.90
CA ALA A 12 -0.34 0.80 -20.21
C ALA A 12 0.78 0.50 -21.21
N ASP A 13 1.96 1.08 -21.01
CA ASP A 13 3.10 1.01 -21.94
C ASP A 13 3.93 -0.26 -21.77
N THR A 14 4.25 -0.61 -20.52
CA THR A 14 5.19 -1.70 -20.18
C THR A 14 4.53 -2.83 -19.41
N GLY A 15 3.27 -2.67 -18.99
CA GLY A 15 2.61 -3.64 -18.12
C GLY A 15 3.22 -3.68 -16.71
N THR A 16 3.86 -2.58 -16.28
CA THR A 16 4.56 -2.57 -14.99
C THR A 16 3.60 -2.27 -13.85
N ASP A 17 3.55 -3.18 -12.88
CA ASP A 17 2.97 -2.91 -11.57
C ASP A 17 3.94 -2.05 -10.75
N LEU A 18 3.62 -0.76 -10.64
CA LEU A 18 4.46 0.22 -9.96
C LEU A 18 4.57 -0.05 -8.47
N TYR A 19 3.50 -0.56 -7.83
CA TYR A 19 3.51 -0.88 -6.42
C TYR A 19 4.47 -2.03 -6.14
N VAL A 20 4.38 -3.12 -6.91
CA VAL A 20 5.28 -4.28 -6.75
C VAL A 20 6.73 -3.92 -7.08
N ALA A 21 6.96 -3.12 -8.14
CA ALA A 21 8.30 -2.67 -8.51
C ALA A 21 8.93 -1.83 -7.38
N TRP A 22 8.18 -0.86 -6.85
CA TRP A 22 8.61 -0.03 -5.72
C TRP A 22 8.86 -0.87 -4.46
N LEU A 23 7.93 -1.76 -4.10
CA LEU A 23 8.04 -2.62 -2.91
C LEU A 23 9.27 -3.52 -2.97
N LYS A 24 9.63 -4.04 -4.15
CA LYS A 24 10.85 -4.82 -4.38
C LYS A 24 12.13 -4.00 -4.26
N SER A 25 12.07 -2.70 -4.56
CA SER A 25 13.21 -1.78 -4.49
C SER A 25 13.56 -1.35 -3.05
N LEU A 26 12.64 -1.52 -2.10
CA LEU A 26 12.86 -1.14 -0.70
C LEU A 26 13.99 -1.97 -0.06
N ARG A 27 15.02 -1.26 0.44
CA ARG A 27 16.15 -1.87 1.16
C ARG A 27 15.78 -2.27 2.59
N ASP A 28 14.90 -1.52 3.25
CA ASP A 28 14.45 -1.82 4.61
C ASP A 28 13.40 -2.94 4.61
N ASN A 29 13.81 -4.12 5.06
CA ASN A 29 12.94 -5.28 5.15
C ASN A 29 11.81 -5.11 6.19
N ARG A 30 12.03 -4.32 7.26
CA ARG A 30 10.99 -4.06 8.26
C ARG A 30 9.88 -3.21 7.67
N ALA A 31 10.24 -2.14 6.96
CA ALA A 31 9.29 -1.30 6.24
C ALA A 31 8.51 -2.11 5.21
N ARG A 32 9.20 -2.92 4.40
CA ARG A 32 8.59 -3.80 3.40
C ARG A 32 7.54 -4.74 4.01
N VAL A 33 7.87 -5.43 5.11
CA VAL A 33 6.94 -6.35 5.79
C VAL A 33 5.74 -5.61 6.38
N ALA A 34 5.94 -4.42 6.95
CA ALA A 34 4.85 -3.63 7.51
C ALA A 34 3.86 -3.15 6.43
N ILE A 35 4.36 -2.74 5.26
CA ILE A 35 3.55 -2.36 4.10
C ILE A 35 2.68 -3.53 3.63
N ILE A 36 3.29 -4.70 3.40
CA ILE A 36 2.57 -5.92 2.99
C ILE A 36 1.46 -6.27 4.00
N ARG A 37 1.79 -6.26 5.30
CA ARG A 37 0.82 -6.54 6.36
C ARG A 37 -0.31 -5.53 6.40
N ARG A 38 -0.04 -4.26 6.06
CA ARG A 38 -1.09 -3.24 6.04
C ARG A 38 -2.03 -3.43 4.86
N VAL A 39 -1.53 -3.74 3.67
CA VAL A 39 -2.38 -4.03 2.50
C VAL A 39 -3.32 -5.21 2.77
N PHE A 40 -2.81 -6.30 3.35
CA PHE A 40 -3.64 -7.44 3.76
C PHE A 40 -4.74 -7.06 4.78
N ARG A 41 -4.49 -6.07 5.65
CA ARG A 41 -5.51 -5.58 6.58
C ARG A 41 -6.58 -4.72 5.89
N ILE A 42 -6.22 -3.98 4.85
CA ILE A 42 -7.17 -3.19 4.05
C ILE A 42 -8.18 -4.09 3.36
N GLU A 43 -7.75 -5.25 2.85
CA GLU A 43 -8.67 -6.27 2.28
C GLU A 43 -9.78 -6.66 3.27
N GLN A 44 -9.49 -6.61 4.57
CA GLN A 44 -10.44 -6.90 5.65
C GLN A 44 -11.18 -5.66 6.18
N GLY A 45 -11.04 -4.51 5.51
CA GLY A 45 -11.62 -3.23 5.92
C GLY A 45 -10.88 -2.51 7.04
N ASN A 46 -9.68 -2.95 7.40
CA ASN A 46 -8.86 -2.36 8.46
C ASN A 46 -7.76 -1.45 7.89
N PHE A 47 -8.12 -0.22 7.52
CA PHE A 47 -7.21 0.75 6.89
C PHE A 47 -6.14 1.30 7.85
N GLY A 48 -6.42 1.39 9.15
CA GLY A 48 -5.54 1.99 10.15
C GLY A 48 -5.32 3.49 9.91
N ASP A 49 -4.13 4.04 10.14
CA ASP A 49 -3.86 5.47 9.85
C ASP A 49 -3.87 5.73 8.34
N HIS A 50 -4.86 6.51 7.90
CA HIS A 50 -5.06 6.94 6.52
C HIS A 50 -5.74 8.31 6.52
N LYS A 51 -5.49 9.12 5.49
CA LYS A 51 -6.05 10.46 5.36
C LYS A 51 -6.48 10.77 3.93
N PRO A 52 -7.49 11.62 3.73
CA PRO A 52 -7.83 12.08 2.40
C PRO A 52 -6.73 13.03 1.88
N CYS A 53 -6.28 12.82 0.65
CA CYS A 53 -5.34 13.72 -0.01
C CYS A 53 -6.07 14.73 -0.91
N ARG A 54 -6.83 14.21 -1.89
CA ARG A 54 -7.60 14.98 -2.88
C ARG A 54 -8.51 14.06 -3.67
N ALA A 55 -9.63 14.56 -4.22
CA ALA A 55 -10.42 13.92 -5.28
C ALA A 55 -10.38 12.37 -5.35
N GLY A 56 -10.88 11.68 -4.33
CA GLY A 56 -10.94 10.21 -4.30
C GLY A 56 -9.61 9.49 -4.00
N VAL A 57 -8.51 10.23 -3.85
CA VAL A 57 -7.18 9.74 -3.46
C VAL A 57 -7.01 9.87 -1.95
N TRP A 58 -6.56 8.78 -1.34
CA TRP A 58 -6.26 8.67 0.07
C TRP A 58 -4.82 8.20 0.26
N GLU A 59 -4.15 8.72 1.29
CA GLU A 59 -2.84 8.25 1.72
C GLU A 59 -3.00 7.23 2.85
N LEU A 60 -2.12 6.23 2.84
CA LEU A 60 -1.96 5.25 3.89
C LEU A 60 -0.63 5.51 4.60
N ARG A 61 -0.69 5.70 5.92
CA ARG A 61 0.49 6.08 6.72
C ARG A 61 0.92 4.88 7.56
N ILE A 62 2.22 4.56 7.47
CA ILE A 62 2.81 3.40 8.11
C ILE A 62 4.12 3.83 8.75
N ASP A 63 4.07 4.07 10.06
CA ASP A 63 5.25 4.42 10.83
C ASP A 63 6.06 3.16 11.15
N VAL A 64 7.26 3.08 10.60
CA VAL A 64 8.21 1.99 10.83
C VAL A 64 9.61 2.54 10.95
N GLY A 65 10.30 2.10 12.01
CA GLY A 65 11.64 2.57 12.33
C GLY A 65 11.61 3.61 13.44
N PRO A 66 12.76 4.22 13.75
CA PRO A 66 12.90 5.11 14.89
C PRO A 66 12.35 6.53 14.67
N GLY A 67 11.74 6.84 13.53
CA GLY A 67 11.19 8.17 13.21
C GLY A 67 10.22 8.16 12.05
#